data_AF-A0A2N3K6K1-F1
#
_entry.id   AF-A0A2N3K6K1-F1
#
_cell.length_a   1.000
_cell.length_b   1.000
_cell.length_c   1.000
_cell.angle_alpha   90.00
_cell.angle_beta   90.00
_cell.angle_gamma   90.00
#
_symmetry.space_group_name_H-M   'P 1'
#
loop_
_entity.id
_entity.type
_entity.pdbx_description
1 polymer ?
#
loop_
_entity_poly.entity_id
_entity_poly.type
_entity_poly.pdbx_seq_one_letter_code
_entity_poly.pdbx_strand_id
1 'polypeptide(L)' 'MAAGAAVGAVDGHGNTPLWRAVFCSQGEGAVIRLLLEAGADLDRVNARGVSPRALARRIANYEVAAHLPGGDGTSS' A
#
# COMPACT_ATOMS: atom_id res chain seq x y z
N MET A 1 8.36 15.60 -17.36
CA MET A 1 9.12 15.26 -16.13
C MET A 1 8.21 14.42 -15.27
N ALA A 2 8.47 13.12 -15.16
CA ALA A 2 7.82 12.32 -14.14
C ALA A 2 8.37 12.83 -12.80
N ALA A 3 7.62 13.70 -12.12
CA ALA A 3 7.88 13.94 -10.72
C ALA A 3 7.71 12.58 -10.07
N GLY A 4 8.83 11.90 -9.81
CA GLY A 4 8.86 10.66 -9.07
C GLY A 4 8.30 11.00 -7.70
N ALA A 5 6.98 10.88 -7.56
CA ALA A 5 6.33 10.89 -6.25
C ALA A 5 7.19 9.97 -5.41
N ALA A 6 7.73 10.49 -4.31
CA ALA A 6 8.66 9.72 -3.48
C ALA A 6 7.86 8.59 -2.82
N VAL A 7 7.62 7.51 -3.57
CA VAL A 7 6.81 6.36 -3.17
C VAL A 7 7.41 5.63 -1.97
N GLY A 8 8.70 5.87 -1.71
CA GLY A 8 9.42 5.41 -0.52
C GLY A 8 9.53 6.43 0.62
N ALA A 9 9.07 7.68 0.46
CA ALA A 9 9.10 8.65 1.55
C ALA A 9 8.16 8.23 2.67
N VAL A 10 8.56 8.44 3.92
CA VAL A 10 7.75 8.07 5.09
C VAL A 10 7.39 9.29 5.91
N ASP A 11 6.19 9.28 6.50
CA ASP A 11 5.79 10.28 7.49
C ASP A 11 6.45 10.05 8.87
N GLY A 12 6.12 10.87 9.86
CA GLY A 12 6.64 10.74 11.24
C GLY A 12 6.27 9.43 11.95
N HIS A 13 5.36 8.63 11.40
CA HIS A 13 4.99 7.30 11.90
C HIS A 13 5.60 6.17 11.07
N GLY A 14 6.45 6.49 10.08
CA GLY A 14 7.03 5.53 9.16
C GLY A 14 6.06 5.05 8.07
N ASN A 15 4.89 5.70 7.90
CA ASN A 15 3.94 5.28 6.89
C ASN A 15 4.42 5.74 5.51
N THR A 16 4.46 4.82 4.55
CA THR A 16 4.66 5.15 3.14
C THR A 16 3.43 5.85 2.57
N PRO A 17 3.52 6.51 1.40
CA PRO A 17 2.35 7.11 0.76
C PRO A 17 1.32 6.03 0.42
N LEU A 18 1.77 4.83 0.07
CA LEU A 18 0.91 3.67 -0.17
C LEU A 18 0.19 3.22 1.11
N TRP A 19 0.87 3.21 2.26
CA TRP A 19 0.23 2.90 3.55
C TRP A 19 -0.91 3.88 3.84
N ARG A 20 -0.66 5.19 3.64
CA ARG A 20 -1.68 6.23 3.84
C ARG A 20 -2.82 6.11 2.84
N ALA A 21 -2.53 5.81 1.58
CA ALA A 21 -3.54 5.57 0.57
C ALA A 21 -4.44 4.39 0.96
N VAL A 22 -3.87 3.27 1.39
CA VAL A 22 -4.63 2.11 1.89
C VAL A 22 -5.50 2.48 3.09
N PHE A 23 -4.95 3.21 4.07
CA PHE A 23 -5.70 3.64 5.26
C PHE A 23 -6.86 4.58 4.93
N CYS A 24 -6.65 5.50 3.99
CA CYS A 24 -7.61 6.54 3.62
C CYS A 24 -8.53 6.15 2.45
N SER A 25 -8.33 5.01 1.78
CA SER A 25 -8.92 4.73 0.47
C SER A 25 -10.45 4.76 0.47
N GLN A 26 -11.15 4.45 1.56
CA GLN A 26 -12.63 4.41 1.62
C GLN A 26 -13.29 3.61 0.45
N GLY A 27 -12.54 2.73 -0.24
CA GLY A 27 -13.00 2.01 -1.45
C GLY A 27 -12.41 2.57 -2.76
N GLU A 28 -11.98 3.82 -2.78
CA GLU A 28 -11.36 4.48 -3.93
C GLU A 28 -9.90 4.06 -4.10
N GLY A 29 -9.69 3.01 -4.89
CA GLY A 29 -8.37 2.43 -5.13
C GLY A 29 -7.51 3.12 -6.19
N ALA A 30 -7.97 4.22 -6.79
CA ALA A 30 -7.25 4.91 -7.86
C ALA A 30 -5.85 5.39 -7.41
N VAL A 31 -5.75 5.95 -6.20
CA VAL A 31 -4.47 6.40 -5.63
C VAL A 31 -3.56 5.21 -5.32
N ILE A 32 -4.12 4.08 -4.87
CA ILE A 32 -3.37 2.85 -4.60
C ILE A 32 -2.75 2.34 -5.91
N ARG A 33 -3.54 2.25 -6.99
CA ARG A 33 -3.06 1.83 -8.31
C ARG A 33 -1.93 2.72 -8.81
N LEU A 34 -2.11 4.04 -8.77
CA LEU A 34 -1.10 4.99 -9.23
C LEU A 34 0.23 4.86 -8.46
N LEU A 35 0.16 4.65 -7.13
CA LEU A 35 1.35 4.43 -6.32
C LEU A 35 2.03 3.08 -6.61
N LEU A 36 1.25 2.01 -6.84
CA LEU A 36 1.78 0.71 -7.23
C LEU A 36 2.45 0.75 -8.61
N GLU A 37 1.83 1.41 -9.60
CA GLU A 37 2.40 1.64 -10.93
C GLU A 37 3.69 2.48 -10.87
N ALA A 38 3.78 3.39 -9.89
CA ALA A 38 4.98 4.16 -9.61
C ALA A 38 6.06 3.38 -8.81
N GLY A 39 5.83 2.08 -8.52
CA GLY A 39 6.80 1.22 -7.83
C GLY A 39 6.79 1.33 -6.31
N ALA A 40 5.67 1.73 -5.71
CA ALA A 40 5.56 1.75 -4.25
C ALA A 40 5.67 0.35 -3.63
N ASP A 41 6.47 0.25 -2.57
CA ASP A 41 6.65 -0.98 -1.81
C ASP A 41 5.44 -1.24 -0.90
N LEU A 42 4.70 -2.31 -1.20
CA LEU A 42 3.53 -2.79 -0.47
C LEU A 42 3.85 -3.66 0.76
N ASP A 43 5.11 -4.09 0.89
CA ASP A 43 5.59 -4.93 1.99
C ASP A 43 6.45 -4.13 3.00
N ARG A 44 6.83 -2.89 2.67
CA ARG A 44 7.49 -1.98 3.63
C ARG A 44 6.63 -1.69 4.85
N VAL A 45 7.15 -2.06 6.02
CA VAL A 45 6.48 -1.82 7.31
C VAL A 45 6.73 -0.42 7.85
N ASN A 46 5.71 0.17 8.48
CA ASN A 46 5.85 1.41 9.24
C ASN A 46 6.53 1.18 10.60
N ALA A 47 6.64 2.22 11.43
CA ALA A 47 7.27 2.13 12.76
C ALA A 47 6.55 1.16 13.72
N ARG A 48 5.32 0.73 13.39
CA ARG A 48 4.54 -0.26 14.15
C ARG A 48 4.66 -1.68 13.59
N GLY A 49 5.52 -1.91 12.60
CA GLY A 49 5.66 -3.22 11.96
C GLY A 49 4.50 -3.58 11.02
N VAL A 50 3.70 -2.61 10.57
CA VAL A 50 2.54 -2.85 9.70
C VAL A 50 2.83 -2.36 8.29
N SER A 51 2.75 -3.25 7.29
CA SER A 51 2.87 -2.91 5.87
C SER A 51 1.53 -2.48 5.27
N PRO A 52 1.52 -1.76 4.12
CA PRO A 52 0.30 -1.47 3.38
C PRO A 52 -0.53 -2.72 3.07
N ARG A 53 0.12 -3.83 2.66
CA ARG A 53 -0.55 -5.11 2.42
C ARG A 53 -1.18 -5.69 3.68
N ALA A 54 -0.47 -5.67 4.82
CA ALA A 54 -1.00 -6.14 6.09
C ALA A 54 -2.18 -5.27 6.57
N LEU A 55 -2.10 -3.95 6.37
CA LEU A 55 -3.18 -3.03 6.68
C LEU A 55 -4.43 -3.33 5.85
N ALA A 56 -4.29 -3.48 4.52
CA ALA A 56 -5.40 -3.78 3.61
C ALA A 56 -6.18 -5.02 4.04
N ARG A 57 -5.47 -6.08 4.47
CA ARG A 57 -6.07 -7.31 5.02
C ARG A 57 -6.84 -7.07 6.32
N ARG A 58 -6.38 -6.16 7.18
CA ARG A 58 -6.99 -5.85 8.48
C ARG A 58 -8.24 -4.98 8.37
N ILE A 59 -8.27 -4.04 7.41
CA ILE A 59 -9.39 -3.11 7.25
C ILE A 59 -10.55 -3.69 6.43
N ALA A 60 -10.43 -4.94 5.94
CA ALA A 60 -11.46 -5.67 5.19
C ALA A 60 -12.09 -4.88 4.03
N ASN A 61 -11.35 -3.92 3.47
CA ASN A 61 -11.84 -3.07 2.42
C ASN A 61 -11.62 -3.80 1.09
N TYR A 62 -12.65 -4.50 0.61
CA TYR A 62 -12.58 -5.42 -0.53
C TYR A 62 -11.97 -4.79 -1.78
N GLU A 63 -12.27 -3.52 -2.06
CA GLU A 63 -11.72 -2.81 -3.22
C GLU A 63 -10.21 -2.58 -3.12
N VAL A 64 -9.69 -2.24 -1.93
CA VAL A 64 -8.24 -2.10 -1.69
C VAL A 64 -7.54 -3.44 -1.93
N ALA A 65 -8.11 -4.53 -1.43
CA ALA A 65 -7.55 -5.87 -1.61
C ALA A 65 -7.52 -6.30 -3.08
N ALA A 66 -8.53 -5.90 -3.88
CA ALA A 66 -8.60 -6.18 -5.32
C ALA A 66 -7.50 -5.48 -6.15
N HIS A 67 -6.80 -4.50 -5.57
CA HIS A 67 -5.70 -3.79 -6.24
C HIS A 67 -4.32 -4.29 -5.84
N LEU A 68 -4.23 -5.19 -4.86
CA LEU A 68 -2.96 -5.77 -4.45
C LEU A 68 -2.69 -7.04 -5.25
N PRO A 69 -1.44 -7.25 -5.72
CA PRO A 69 -1.09 -8.52 -6.33
C PRO A 69 -1.30 -9.64 -5.31
N GLY A 70 -2.06 -10.66 -5.72
CA GLY A 70 -2.29 -11.88 -4.96
C GLY A 70 -0.96 -12.53 -4.62
N GLY A 71 -0.59 -12.51 -3.33
CA GLY A 71 0.46 -13.37 -2.81
C GLY A 71 -0.17 -14.72 -2.51
N ASP A 72 -0.39 -15.51 -3.56
CA ASP A 72 -0.74 -16.91 -3.40
C ASP A 72 0.45 -17.60 -2.74
N GLY A 73 0.24 -18.01 -1.49
CA GLY A 73 1.12 -18.96 -0.83
C GLY A 73 0.98 -20.30 -1.56
N THR A 74 1.80 -20.53 -2.58
CA THR A 74 2.16 -21.90 -2.94
C THR A 74 3.35 -22.28 -2.08
N SER A 75 3.06 -22.93 -0.95
CA SER A 75 4.00 -23.88 -0.38
C SER A 75 4.43 -24.85 -1.47
N SER A 76 5.73 -24.98 -1.67
CA SER A 76 6.39 -26.16 -2.22
C SER A 76 7.74 -26.28 -1.55
#